data_AF-A0A3A9ESZ2-F1
#
_entry.id   AF-A0A3A9ESZ2-F1
#
_cell.length_a   1.000
_cell.length_b   1.000
_cell.length_c   1.000
_cell.angle_alpha   90.00
_cell.angle_beta   90.00
_cell.angle_gamma   90.00
#
_symmetry.space_group_name_H-M   'P 1'
#
loop_
_entity.id
_entity.type
_entity.pdbx_description
1 polymer ?
#
loop_
_entity_poly.entity_id
_entity_poly.type
_entity_poly.pdbx_seq_one_letter_code
_entity_poly.pdbx_strand_id
1 'polypeptide(L)'
;MTDSQIYQNYQAAFDYRAMAREAAREREILQGRLRARKREGPKSPDKEQVWLQENRILYSMYLEQRANEIAFSRRAGWREKRGAI
;
A
#
# COMPACT_ATOMS: atom_id res chain seq x y z
N MET A 1 -12.88 19.74 29.07
CA MET A 1 -12.84 19.03 27.77
C MET A 1 -13.99 18.06 27.79
N THR A 2 -14.98 18.22 26.91
CA THR A 2 -16.19 17.39 26.91
C THR A 2 -15.95 16.14 26.08
N ASP A 3 -16.49 15.01 26.51
CA ASP A 3 -16.38 13.71 25.82
C ASP A 3 -16.79 13.79 24.34
N SER A 4 -17.64 14.76 23.98
CA SER A 4 -18.03 15.07 22.59
C SER A 4 -16.85 15.47 21.68
N GLN A 5 -15.85 16.20 22.19
CA GLN A 5 -14.64 16.56 21.41
C GLN A 5 -13.70 15.36 21.23
N ILE A 6 -13.71 14.42 22.18
CA ILE A 6 -12.95 13.17 22.12
C ILE A 6 -13.55 12.26 21.04
N TYR A 7 -14.88 12.14 20.99
CA TYR A 7 -15.59 11.37 19.96
C TYR A 7 -15.39 11.92 18.53
N GLN A 8 -15.29 13.24 18.35
CA GLN A 8 -14.99 13.83 17.04
C GLN A 8 -13.54 13.54 16.57
N ASN A 9 -12.57 13.46 17.49
CA ASN A 9 -11.18 13.13 17.15
C ASN A 9 -10.95 11.63 16.90
N TYR A 10 -11.72 10.73 17.50
CA TYR A 10 -11.67 9.29 17.18
C TYR A 10 -12.25 8.95 15.80
N GLN A 11 -13.04 9.87 15.23
CA GLN A 11 -13.44 9.87 13.83
C GLN A 11 -12.52 10.77 12.99
N ALA A 12 -11.20 10.66 13.14
CA ALA A 12 -10.33 10.90 12.00
C ALA A 12 -10.81 9.97 10.89
N ALA A 13 -11.72 10.47 10.05
CA ALA A 13 -12.51 9.67 9.15
C ALA A 13 -11.55 8.87 8.28
N PHE A 14 -11.69 7.54 8.25
CA PHE A 14 -10.90 6.69 7.36
C PHE A 14 -11.02 7.22 5.92
N ASP A 15 -10.06 8.04 5.49
CA ASP A 15 -10.03 8.65 4.17
C ASP A 15 -9.50 7.59 3.20
N TYR A 16 -10.42 6.76 2.73
CA TYR A 16 -10.11 5.71 1.78
C TYR A 16 -9.52 6.26 0.46
N ARG A 17 -9.75 7.53 0.10
CA ARG A 17 -9.10 8.13 -1.08
C ARG A 17 -7.63 8.44 -0.79
N ALA A 18 -7.32 8.99 0.39
CA ALA A 18 -5.93 9.18 0.82
C ALA A 18 -5.19 7.84 0.93
N MET A 19 -5.79 6.85 1.58
CA MET A 19 -5.21 5.51 1.73
C MET A 19 -4.98 4.81 0.39
N ALA A 20 -5.91 4.95 -0.56
CA ALA A 20 -5.73 4.40 -1.92
C ALA A 20 -4.54 5.04 -2.65
N ARG A 21 -4.38 6.36 -2.53
CA ARG A 21 -3.25 7.10 -3.13
C ARG A 21 -1.92 6.68 -2.52
N GLU A 22 -1.87 6.51 -1.21
CA GLU A 22 -0.68 6.04 -0.50
C GLU A 22 -0.30 4.62 -0.93
N ALA A 23 -1.26 3.69 -0.96
CA ALA A 23 -1.03 2.33 -1.44
C ALA A 23 -0.54 2.30 -2.90
N ALA A 24 -1.09 3.15 -3.78
CA ALA A 24 -0.63 3.27 -5.16
C ALA A 24 0.83 3.76 -5.26
N ARG A 25 1.20 4.76 -4.46
CA ARG A 25 2.58 5.28 -4.39
C ARG A 25 3.56 4.22 -3.91
N GLU A 26 3.23 3.52 -2.82
CA GLU A 26 4.08 2.46 -2.29
C GLU A 26 4.23 1.29 -3.27
N ARG A 27 3.15 0.91 -3.97
CA ARG A 27 3.17 -0.06 -5.07
C ARG A 27 4.15 0.35 -6.17
N GLU A 28 4.14 1.61 -6.60
CA GLU A 28 5.05 2.12 -7.63
C GLU A 28 6.51 2.10 -7.19
N ILE A 29 6.79 2.49 -5.95
CA ILE A 29 8.13 2.43 -5.35
C ILE A 29 8.64 0.98 -5.34
N LEU A 30 7.83 0.04 -4.86
CA LEU A 30 8.18 -1.39 -4.81
C LEU A 30 8.40 -1.96 -6.21
N GLN A 31 7.56 -1.60 -7.17
CA GLN A 31 7.73 -2.01 -8.56
C GLN A 31 9.05 -1.48 -9.15
N GLY A 32 9.38 -0.21 -8.87
CA GLY A 32 10.65 0.40 -9.26
C GLY A 32 11.85 -0.34 -8.68
N ARG A 33 11.82 -0.65 -7.38
CA ARG A 33 12.87 -1.42 -6.69
C ARG A 33 13.04 -2.82 -7.26
N LEU A 34 11.94 -3.55 -7.50
CA LEU A 34 11.98 -4.88 -8.11
C LEU A 34 12.59 -4.85 -9.52
N ARG A 35 12.24 -3.84 -10.34
CA ARG A 35 12.85 -3.65 -11.67
C ARG A 35 14.34 -3.34 -11.58
N ALA A 36 14.75 -2.47 -10.65
CA ALA A 36 16.16 -2.16 -10.44
C ALA A 36 16.95 -3.42 -10.04
N ARG A 37 16.48 -4.15 -9.02
CA ARG A 37 17.12 -5.39 -8.56
C ARG A 37 17.17 -6.49 -9.62
N LYS A 38 16.16 -6.59 -10.48
CA LYS A 38 16.18 -7.53 -11.62
C LYS A 38 17.29 -7.18 -12.63
N ARG A 39 17.55 -5.88 -12.85
CA ARG A 39 18.65 -5.43 -13.73
C ARG A 39 20.02 -5.64 -13.11
N GLU A 40 20.14 -5.41 -11.80
CA GLU A 40 21.40 -5.57 -11.06
C GLU A 40 21.77 -7.04 -10.84
N GLY A 41 20.77 -7.92 -10.66
CA GLY A 41 21.00 -9.33 -10.32
C GLY A 41 21.57 -9.52 -8.91
N PRO A 42 21.94 -10.76 -8.55
CA PRO A 42 22.65 -11.03 -7.31
C PRO A 42 24.07 -10.46 -7.37
N LYS A 43 24.58 -9.97 -6.23
CA LYS A 43 25.94 -9.40 -6.15
C LYS A 43 27.05 -10.41 -6.46
N SER A 44 26.78 -11.69 -6.21
CA SER A 44 27.67 -12.82 -6.46
C SER A 44 26.88 -14.14 -6.39
N PRO A 45 27.38 -15.25 -6.96
CA PRO A 45 26.68 -16.54 -6.95
C PRO A 45 26.34 -17.06 -5.54
N ASP A 46 27.21 -16.85 -4.55
CA ASP A 46 26.98 -17.24 -3.15
C ASP A 46 25.85 -16.43 -2.47
N LYS A 47 25.44 -15.30 -3.06
CA LYS A 47 24.34 -14.46 -2.57
C LYS A 47 23.03 -14.64 -3.34
N GLU A 48 22.98 -15.57 -4.30
CA GLU A 48 21.78 -15.78 -5.13
C GLU A 48 20.54 -16.11 -4.29
N GLN A 49 20.66 -17.02 -3.32
CA GLN A 49 19.54 -17.41 -2.47
C GLN A 49 19.02 -16.26 -1.62
N VAL A 50 19.92 -15.44 -1.06
CA VAL A 50 19.55 -14.23 -0.31
C VAL A 50 18.83 -13.23 -1.23
N TRP A 51 19.36 -13.01 -2.43
CA TRP A 51 18.74 -12.12 -3.41
C TRP A 51 17.34 -12.58 -3.82
N LEU A 52 17.14 -13.89 -4.04
CA LEU A 52 15.83 -14.48 -4.34
C LEU A 52 14.85 -14.32 -3.18
N GLN A 53 15.29 -14.56 -1.93
CA GLN A 53 14.46 -14.41 -0.74
C GLN A 53 14.01 -12.96 -0.55
N GLU A 54 14.94 -12.00 -0.64
CA GLU A 54 14.63 -10.58 -0.54
C GLU A 54 13.66 -10.14 -1.66
N ASN A 55 13.87 -10.61 -2.89
CA ASN A 55 12.96 -10.32 -4.00
C ASN A 55 11.55 -10.87 -3.75
N ARG A 56 11.44 -12.06 -3.15
CA ARG A 56 10.15 -12.65 -2.80
C ARG A 56 9.40 -11.81 -1.77
N ILE A 57 10.10 -11.29 -0.76
CA ILE A 57 9.51 -10.39 0.25
C ILE A 57 9.02 -9.11 -0.40
N LEU A 58 9.86 -8.45 -1.20
CA LEU A 58 9.49 -7.22 -1.92
C LEU A 58 8.30 -7.44 -2.86
N TYR A 59 8.23 -8.61 -3.50
CA TYR A 59 7.10 -8.96 -4.37
C TYR A 59 5.81 -9.19 -3.57
N SER A 60 5.87 -9.83 -2.40
CA SER A 60 4.70 -9.95 -1.50
C SER A 60 4.17 -8.57 -1.11
N MET A 61 5.05 -7.68 -0.64
CA MET A 61 4.69 -6.31 -0.27
C MET A 61 4.05 -5.56 -1.46
N TYR A 62 4.57 -5.74 -2.67
CA TYR A 62 3.99 -5.14 -3.87
C TYR A 62 2.55 -5.62 -4.11
N LEU A 63 2.30 -6.93 -3.97
CA LEU A 63 0.96 -7.49 -4.13
C LEU A 63 0.00 -6.99 -3.05
N GLU A 64 0.48 -6.87 -1.81
CA GLU A 64 -0.29 -6.30 -0.70
C GLU A 64 -0.71 -4.86 -0.99
N GLN A 65 0.22 -3.99 -1.43
CA GLN A 65 -0.12 -2.60 -1.75
C GLN A 65 -1.08 -2.48 -2.94
N ARG A 66 -0.92 -3.34 -3.96
CA ARG A 66 -1.87 -3.41 -5.07
C ARG A 66 -3.27 -3.84 -4.60
N ALA A 67 -3.36 -4.81 -3.70
CA ALA A 67 -4.65 -5.24 -3.14
C ALA A 67 -5.29 -4.14 -2.28
N ASN A 68 -4.49 -3.45 -1.47
CA ASN A 68 -4.91 -2.33 -0.63
C ASN A 68 -5.46 -1.16 -1.46
N GLU A 69 -4.74 -0.73 -2.50
CA GLU A 69 -5.20 0.30 -3.44
C GLU A 69 -6.58 -0.03 -4.01
N ILE A 70 -6.79 -1.27 -4.49
CA ILE A 70 -8.07 -1.72 -5.04
C ILE A 70 -9.16 -1.68 -3.96
N ALA A 71 -8.87 -2.20 -2.76
CA ALA A 71 -9.83 -2.26 -1.67
C ALA A 71 -10.25 -0.85 -1.19
N PHE A 72 -9.30 0.07 -1.04
CA PHE A 72 -9.56 1.44 -0.62
C PHE A 72 -10.28 2.24 -1.70
N SER A 73 -9.88 2.11 -2.96
CA SER A 73 -10.56 2.75 -4.09
C SER A 73 -12.02 2.32 -4.19
N ARG A 74 -12.29 1.02 -4.01
CA ARG A 74 -13.67 0.50 -3.94
C ARG A 74 -14.42 1.17 -2.78
N ARG A 75 -13.87 1.14 -1.56
CA ARG A 75 -14.54 1.70 -0.36
C ARG A 75 -14.81 3.20 -0.47
N ALA A 76 -13.91 3.97 -1.05
CA ALA A 76 -14.13 5.38 -1.37
C ALA A 76 -15.37 5.56 -2.26
N GLY A 77 -15.45 4.82 -3.38
CA GLY A 77 -16.60 4.88 -4.28
C GLY A 77 -17.92 4.44 -3.63
N TRP A 78 -17.91 3.46 -2.71
CA TRP A 78 -19.10 3.06 -1.96
C TRP A 78 -19.59 4.14 -0.97
N ARG A 79 -18.67 4.87 -0.32
CA ARG A 79 -19.03 5.97 0.59
C ARG A 79 -19.65 7.15 -0.15
N GLU A 80 -19.12 7.49 -1.32
CA GLU A 80 -19.70 8.54 -2.17
C GLU A 80 -21.11 8.21 -2.60
N LYS A 81 -21.39 6.96 -2.97
CA LYS A 81 -22.74 6.51 -3.33
C LYS A 81 -23.71 6.48 -2.15
N ARG A 82 -23.23 6.26 -0.92
CA ARG A 82 -24.06 6.20 0.29
C ARG A 82 -24.30 7.56 0.95
N GLY A 83 -23.43 8.54 0.73
CA GLY A 83 -23.59 9.93 1.21
C GLY A 83 -24.33 10.85 0.23
N ALA A 84 -24.82 10.32 -0.89
CA ALA A 84 -25.54 11.06 -1.95
C ALA A 84 -27.06 10.91 -1.88
N ILE A 85 -27.63 10.73 -0.67
CA ILE A 85 -29.08 10.73 -0.40
C ILE A 85 -29.36 11.82 0.62
#